data_AF-A0A925LXC9-F1
#
_entry.id   AF-A0A925LXC9-F1
#
_cell.length_a   1.000
_cell.length_b   1.000
_cell.length_c   1.000
_cell.angle_alpha   90.00
_cell.angle_beta   90.00
_cell.angle_gamma   90.00
#
_symmetry.space_group_name_H-M   'P 1'
#
loop_
_entity.id
_entity.type
_entity.pdbx_description
1 polymer ?
#
loop_
_entity_poly.entity_id
_entity_poly.type
_entity_poly.pdbx_seq_one_letter_code
_entity_poly.pdbx_strand_id
1 'polypeptide(L)'
;MRDFRVSGDASQDSESTKPKDSPEAAAVSGSSVFSDERDLQDELPEEEPLTPEMVEEEAVRGDFMLRWAAVFLAVLMGFTQISDTKPLVLIRSGDYMRTHGLLPPRTDVLSLTVADKPSPNVSWLFDHLISLCWSVGGDKALTLLKVLIAGLVGYLLTHISIRGVPTWWNSICAVFAIVACSSDFVPLPELVTMLGMTLTMKWLYQHRLGIASGLHWKLPLLIAVWCNFDSRAWIGAFVVLMYMVGVFVSNRITALKSEARVETERPSPWLIAALCVVALLVNPFPGNSLLGLVTMYSVEYPAMQAQRPVNSPTVSANFDGRVDYFSVLNPDAVRLFDHSQIAGLALVLMSFVVLLLARTRRDLGFLFALAGVTALSLLKAHELPEAAIVAAVVASISAQDWYRRAFSQQYTLDSKELLFSRGGRAVTVLALAALGFAGLNK
;
A
#
# COMPACT_ATOMS: atom_id res chain seq x y z
N MET A 1 0.95 52.67 -9.02
CA MET A 1 1.50 53.82 -9.78
C MET A 1 2.11 53.31 -11.09
N ARG A 2 1.25 53.09 -12.09
CA ARG A 2 1.53 52.97 -13.54
C ARG A 2 0.25 52.45 -14.18
N ASP A 3 -0.40 53.31 -14.92
CA ASP A 3 -1.70 53.10 -15.53
C ASP A 3 -1.55 52.43 -16.90
N PHE A 4 -2.59 51.72 -17.35
CA PHE A 4 -2.86 51.54 -18.78
C PHE A 4 -4.38 51.57 -19.01
N ARG A 5 -4.81 52.18 -20.13
CA ARG A 5 -6.16 52.75 -20.23
C ARG A 5 -6.77 52.59 -21.64
N VAL A 6 -7.81 51.74 -21.71
CA VAL A 6 -9.03 51.84 -22.56
C VAL A 6 -8.89 51.87 -24.10
N SER A 7 -9.95 51.37 -24.76
CA SER A 7 -10.26 51.35 -26.22
C SER A 7 -9.77 50.08 -26.94
N GLY A 8 -10.57 49.30 -27.66
CA GLY A 8 -12.04 49.30 -27.84
C GLY A 8 -12.47 49.67 -29.26
N ASP A 9 -13.40 48.90 -29.84
CA ASP A 9 -14.13 49.25 -31.07
C ASP A 9 -15.43 48.40 -31.22
N ALA A 10 -16.33 48.79 -32.11
CA ALA A 10 -17.63 48.11 -32.28
C ALA A 10 -18.24 48.21 -33.71
N SER A 11 -18.75 47.08 -34.18
CA SER A 11 -19.67 46.89 -35.32
C SER A 11 -20.43 45.58 -35.04
N GLN A 12 -21.76 45.44 -35.06
CA GLN A 12 -22.81 46.06 -35.88
C GLN A 12 -22.56 45.92 -37.38
N ASP A 13 -23.17 44.88 -37.95
CA ASP A 13 -23.83 44.96 -39.25
C ASP A 13 -25.16 44.18 -39.18
N SER A 14 -26.12 44.59 -39.98
CA SER A 14 -27.48 44.04 -39.98
C SER A 14 -28.12 44.20 -41.36
N GLU A 15 -28.64 43.12 -41.94
CA GLU A 15 -29.44 43.23 -43.16
C GLU A 15 -30.61 42.24 -43.16
N SER A 16 -31.68 42.60 -43.86
CA SER A 16 -32.98 41.91 -43.79
C SER A 16 -33.72 41.97 -45.11
N THR A 17 -34.24 40.83 -45.60
CA THR A 17 -35.30 40.87 -46.62
C THR A 17 -36.30 39.71 -46.53
N LYS A 18 -37.59 40.08 -46.54
CA LYS A 18 -38.80 39.33 -46.92
C LYS A 18 -39.56 40.23 -47.93
N PRO A 19 -40.60 39.80 -48.68
CA PRO A 19 -41.51 38.65 -48.50
C PRO A 19 -41.43 37.67 -49.72
N LYS A 20 -42.45 37.08 -50.39
CA LYS A 20 -43.93 37.22 -50.36
C LYS A 20 -44.72 36.03 -50.95
N ASP A 21 -45.89 35.80 -50.33
CA ASP A 21 -47.19 35.25 -50.77
C ASP A 21 -47.30 34.73 -52.24
N SER A 22 -47.62 33.43 -52.49
CA SER A 22 -48.97 32.80 -52.58
C SER A 22 -49.48 32.66 -54.04
N PRO A 23 -50.57 31.91 -54.38
CA PRO A 23 -51.50 31.09 -53.57
C PRO A 23 -51.77 29.63 -54.10
N GLU A 24 -52.72 28.92 -53.45
CA GLU A 24 -53.61 27.83 -54.00
C GLU A 24 -53.01 26.54 -54.65
N ALA A 25 -53.68 25.37 -54.67
CA ALA A 25 -54.82 24.85 -53.89
C ALA A 25 -54.85 23.29 -53.88
N ALA A 26 -55.53 22.74 -52.86
CA ALA A 26 -56.08 21.39 -52.66
C ALA A 26 -55.80 20.25 -53.66
N ALA A 27 -55.22 19.15 -53.15
CA ALA A 27 -55.67 17.78 -53.42
C ALA A 27 -55.37 16.88 -52.22
N VAL A 28 -56.37 16.14 -51.71
CA VAL A 28 -56.16 15.10 -50.67
C VAL A 28 -55.91 13.77 -51.36
N SER A 29 -54.76 13.16 -51.10
CA SER A 29 -54.47 11.76 -51.42
C SER A 29 -53.83 11.11 -50.19
N GLY A 30 -54.37 9.99 -49.75
CA GLY A 30 -53.96 9.36 -48.49
C GLY A 30 -52.73 8.47 -48.67
N SER A 31 -51.56 8.95 -48.22
CA SER A 31 -50.37 8.12 -48.01
C SER A 31 -50.21 7.79 -46.51
N SER A 32 -50.27 6.49 -46.21
CA SER A 32 -49.91 5.82 -44.96
C SER A 32 -48.99 6.61 -44.01
N VAL A 33 -49.45 6.82 -42.77
CA VAL A 33 -48.67 7.37 -41.65
C VAL A 33 -47.70 6.33 -41.04
N PHE A 34 -47.67 5.10 -41.58
CA PHE A 34 -46.92 3.95 -41.05
C PHE A 34 -46.06 3.26 -42.13
N SER A 35 -45.32 4.02 -42.95
CA SER A 35 -44.50 3.42 -44.02
C SER A 35 -43.12 4.05 -44.30
N ASP A 36 -42.65 5.00 -43.47
CA ASP A 36 -41.33 5.63 -43.57
C ASP A 36 -40.31 5.17 -42.50
N GLU A 37 -40.64 4.14 -41.69
CA GLU A 37 -39.71 3.53 -40.71
C GLU A 37 -38.63 2.64 -41.37
N ARG A 38 -38.04 3.04 -42.50
CA ARG A 38 -37.10 2.19 -43.26
C ARG A 38 -35.80 2.80 -43.76
N ASP A 39 -35.67 4.12 -43.80
CA ASP A 39 -34.39 4.79 -44.11
C ASP A 39 -33.82 5.61 -42.95
N LEU A 40 -34.36 5.43 -41.73
CA LEU A 40 -33.54 5.48 -40.52
C LEU A 40 -32.81 4.14 -40.35
N GLN A 41 -31.89 3.87 -41.27
CA GLN A 41 -30.67 3.21 -40.87
C GLN A 41 -29.97 4.24 -39.99
N ASP A 42 -29.96 4.01 -38.67
CA ASP A 42 -29.06 4.74 -37.78
C ASP A 42 -27.63 4.44 -38.27
N GLU A 43 -27.06 5.35 -39.06
CA GLU A 43 -25.63 5.40 -39.34
C GLU A 43 -24.94 5.61 -38.00
N LEU A 44 -24.61 4.49 -37.34
CA LEU A 44 -23.81 4.44 -36.13
C LEU A 44 -22.59 5.34 -36.38
N PRO A 45 -22.44 6.44 -35.62
CA PRO A 45 -21.58 7.55 -36.02
C PRO A 45 -20.18 7.02 -36.29
N GLU A 46 -19.68 7.27 -37.52
CA GLU A 46 -18.53 6.59 -38.13
C GLU A 46 -17.46 6.29 -37.08
N GLU A 47 -17.17 5.00 -36.84
CA GLU A 47 -16.29 4.59 -35.72
C GLU A 47 -14.93 5.30 -35.82
N GLU A 48 -14.74 6.32 -34.98
CA GLU A 48 -13.61 7.23 -35.06
C GLU A 48 -12.30 6.42 -35.03
N PRO A 49 -11.48 6.47 -36.10
CA PRO A 49 -10.46 5.46 -36.33
C PRO A 49 -9.41 5.48 -35.24
N LEU A 50 -9.44 4.42 -34.41
CA LEU A 50 -8.78 4.36 -33.11
C LEU A 50 -7.32 4.82 -33.15
N THR A 51 -7.06 6.05 -32.71
CA THR A 51 -5.70 6.63 -32.77
C THR A 51 -4.83 6.12 -31.60
N PRO A 52 -3.49 6.10 -31.75
CA PRO A 52 -2.59 5.76 -30.63
C PRO A 52 -2.76 6.68 -29.42
N GLU A 53 -3.13 7.95 -29.65
CA GLU A 53 -3.34 8.96 -28.60
C GLU A 53 -4.60 8.64 -27.77
N MET A 54 -5.71 8.26 -28.42
CA MET A 54 -6.92 7.79 -27.72
C MET A 54 -6.65 6.53 -26.88
N VAL A 55 -5.77 5.64 -27.35
CA VAL A 55 -5.34 4.44 -26.60
C VAL A 55 -4.46 4.80 -25.40
N GLU A 56 -3.59 5.81 -25.53
CA GLU A 56 -2.81 6.33 -24.40
C GLU A 56 -3.73 6.98 -23.34
N GLU A 57 -4.66 7.85 -23.75
CA GLU A 57 -5.60 8.50 -22.83
C GLU A 57 -6.48 7.48 -22.10
N GLU A 58 -7.02 6.47 -22.81
CA GLU A 58 -7.77 5.38 -22.18
C GLU A 58 -6.90 4.60 -21.19
N ALA A 59 -5.66 4.27 -21.56
CA ALA A 59 -4.72 3.55 -20.71
C ALA A 59 -4.36 4.34 -19.43
N VAL A 60 -4.16 5.66 -19.55
CA VAL A 60 -3.90 6.58 -18.42
C VAL A 60 -5.13 6.72 -17.53
N ARG A 61 -6.34 6.83 -18.11
CA ARG A 61 -7.62 6.86 -17.39
C ARG A 61 -7.85 5.55 -16.63
N GLY A 62 -7.63 4.40 -17.27
CA GLY A 62 -7.72 3.09 -16.63
C GLY A 62 -6.70 2.93 -15.48
N ASP A 63 -5.46 3.37 -15.69
CA ASP A 63 -4.42 3.37 -14.65
C ASP A 63 -4.72 4.30 -13.48
N PHE A 64 -5.42 5.41 -13.71
CA PHE A 64 -5.95 6.28 -12.64
C PHE A 64 -7.09 5.60 -11.87
N MET A 65 -8.07 5.03 -12.57
CA MET A 65 -9.20 4.32 -11.95
C MET A 65 -8.74 3.12 -11.11
N LEU A 66 -7.78 2.32 -11.60
CA LEU A 66 -7.24 1.17 -10.87
C LEU A 66 -6.51 1.56 -9.57
N ARG A 67 -5.78 2.68 -9.57
CA ARG A 67 -5.15 3.19 -8.34
C ARG A 67 -6.20 3.61 -7.31
N TRP A 68 -7.25 4.33 -7.73
CA TRP A 68 -8.34 4.70 -6.82
C TRP A 68 -9.19 3.52 -6.36
N ALA A 69 -9.40 2.50 -7.20
CA ALA A 69 -10.06 1.26 -6.79
C ALA A 69 -9.27 0.52 -5.70
N ALA A 70 -7.93 0.48 -5.79
CA ALA A 70 -7.07 -0.06 -4.74
C ALA A 70 -7.13 0.77 -3.44
N VAL A 71 -7.14 2.11 -3.52
CA VAL A 71 -7.33 2.98 -2.34
C VAL A 71 -8.71 2.76 -1.69
N PHE A 72 -9.76 2.64 -2.50
CA PHE A 72 -11.12 2.38 -2.03
C PHE A 72 -11.25 0.99 -1.39
N LEU A 73 -10.59 -0.04 -1.94
CA LEU A 73 -10.52 -1.36 -1.31
C LEU A 73 -9.84 -1.30 0.07
N ALA A 74 -8.77 -0.52 0.23
CA ALA A 74 -8.14 -0.33 1.54
C ALA A 74 -9.07 0.40 2.54
N VAL A 75 -9.83 1.39 2.06
CA VAL A 75 -10.88 2.07 2.85
C VAL A 75 -11.99 1.10 3.27
N LEU A 76 -12.46 0.23 2.37
CA LEU A 76 -13.48 -0.79 2.69
C LEU A 76 -12.97 -1.82 3.71
N MET A 77 -11.76 -2.35 3.52
CA MET A 77 -11.14 -3.30 4.47
C MET A 77 -10.86 -2.64 5.83
N GLY A 78 -10.61 -1.33 5.85
CA GLY A 78 -10.58 -0.52 7.06
C GLY A 78 -11.96 -0.30 7.72
N PHE A 79 -13.05 -0.28 6.97
CA PHE A 79 -14.42 -0.01 7.46
C PHE A 79 -15.15 -1.27 7.99
N THR A 80 -14.38 -2.20 8.57
CA THR A 80 -14.84 -3.44 9.19
C THR A 80 -15.30 -3.23 10.65
N GLN A 81 -16.08 -4.17 11.21
CA GLN A 81 -16.41 -4.16 12.64
C GLN A 81 -15.15 -4.28 13.51
N ILE A 82 -15.16 -3.69 14.71
CA ILE A 82 -14.13 -3.91 15.73
C ILE A 82 -14.60 -5.07 16.63
N SER A 83 -13.97 -6.24 16.48
CA SER A 83 -14.29 -7.47 17.23
C SER A 83 -13.28 -7.80 18.33
N ASP A 84 -12.05 -7.30 18.24
CA ASP A 84 -10.98 -7.55 19.22
C ASP A 84 -11.21 -6.77 20.53
N THR A 85 -10.87 -7.38 21.66
CA THR A 85 -10.92 -6.77 22.99
C THR A 85 -9.61 -6.10 23.39
N LYS A 86 -8.47 -6.42 22.74
CA LYS A 86 -7.17 -5.74 22.96
C LYS A 86 -7.27 -4.20 22.97
N PRO A 87 -8.01 -3.51 22.06
CA PRO A 87 -8.08 -2.05 22.06
C PRO A 87 -8.62 -1.45 23.36
N LEU A 88 -9.45 -2.18 24.12
CA LEU A 88 -9.97 -1.74 25.41
C LEU A 88 -8.85 -1.56 26.46
N VAL A 89 -7.81 -2.40 26.39
CA VAL A 89 -6.62 -2.29 27.25
C VAL A 89 -5.81 -1.04 26.86
N LEU A 90 -5.65 -0.78 25.56
CA LEU A 90 -4.93 0.40 25.05
C LEU A 90 -5.64 1.71 25.41
N ILE A 91 -6.97 1.77 25.26
CA ILE A 91 -7.80 2.89 25.75
C ILE A 91 -7.56 3.11 27.23
N ARG A 92 -7.64 2.05 28.05
CA ARG A 92 -7.55 2.15 29.50
C ARG A 92 -6.15 2.53 30.00
N SER A 93 -5.11 2.05 29.31
CA SER A 93 -3.71 2.42 29.53
C SER A 93 -3.47 3.90 29.21
N GLY A 94 -3.96 4.38 28.07
CA GLY A 94 -3.90 5.79 27.71
C GLY A 94 -4.67 6.68 28.69
N ASP A 95 -5.87 6.27 29.13
CA ASP A 95 -6.64 7.01 30.14
C ASP A 95 -5.90 7.08 31.49
N TYR A 96 -5.23 5.99 31.89
CA TYR A 96 -4.40 5.96 33.09
C TYR A 96 -3.21 6.93 32.97
N MET A 97 -2.47 6.91 31.86
CA MET A 97 -1.37 7.85 31.62
C MET A 97 -1.87 9.31 31.56
N ARG A 98 -2.96 9.60 30.84
CA ARG A 98 -3.55 10.95 30.78
C ARG A 98 -3.96 11.50 32.16
N THR A 99 -4.19 10.64 33.14
CA THR A 99 -4.58 11.02 34.52
C THR A 99 -3.44 10.96 35.55
N HIS A 100 -2.38 10.17 35.33
CA HIS A 100 -1.29 9.94 36.29
C HIS A 100 0.10 10.42 35.83
N GLY A 101 0.27 10.71 34.53
CA GLY A 101 1.52 11.20 33.95
C GLY A 101 1.71 10.75 32.49
N LEU A 102 2.21 11.63 31.63
CA LEU A 102 2.33 11.39 30.18
C LEU A 102 3.13 10.12 29.82
N LEU A 103 4.13 9.77 30.63
CA LEU A 103 5.00 8.62 30.41
C LEU A 103 4.40 7.33 31.01
N PRO A 104 4.63 6.17 30.38
CA PRO A 104 4.09 4.89 30.85
C PRO A 104 4.61 4.49 32.24
N PRO A 105 3.78 3.84 33.07
CA PRO A 105 4.23 3.24 34.32
C PRO A 105 5.26 2.14 34.05
N ARG A 106 6.18 1.91 35.00
CA ARG A 106 7.20 0.85 34.89
C ARG A 106 6.68 -0.53 35.29
N THR A 107 5.51 -0.59 35.91
CA THR A 107 4.87 -1.80 36.43
C THR A 107 3.46 -1.92 35.89
N ASP A 108 2.93 -3.15 35.86
CA ASP A 108 1.56 -3.39 35.43
C ASP A 108 0.55 -2.86 36.47
N VAL A 109 -0.39 -2.03 36.00
CA VAL A 109 -1.47 -1.40 36.79
C VAL A 109 -2.87 -1.85 36.35
N LEU A 110 -2.97 -2.75 35.35
CA LEU A 110 -4.24 -3.22 34.77
C LEU A 110 -4.44 -4.75 34.96
N SER A 111 -3.38 -5.54 34.99
CA SER A 111 -3.43 -7.00 35.10
C SER A 111 -3.67 -7.48 36.53
N LEU A 112 -4.88 -7.95 36.83
CA LEU A 112 -5.27 -8.47 38.15
C LEU A 112 -4.32 -9.56 38.72
N THR A 113 -3.75 -10.41 37.86
CA THR A 113 -2.88 -11.55 38.25
C THR A 113 -1.37 -11.25 38.17
N VAL A 114 -1.00 -10.07 37.66
CA VAL A 114 0.39 -9.69 37.34
C VAL A 114 0.72 -8.26 37.84
N ALA A 115 -0.17 -7.67 38.64
CA ALA A 115 -0.02 -6.35 39.23
C ALA A 115 1.35 -6.12 39.89
N ASP A 116 1.85 -4.89 39.81
CA ASP A 116 3.13 -4.41 40.35
C ASP A 116 4.39 -5.09 39.78
N LYS A 117 4.29 -6.07 38.87
CA LYS A 117 5.46 -6.61 38.17
C LYS A 117 5.90 -5.68 37.03
N PRO A 118 7.20 -5.65 36.66
CA PRO A 118 7.68 -4.85 35.54
C PRO A 118 6.98 -5.21 34.23
N SER A 119 6.38 -4.23 33.57
CA SER A 119 5.63 -4.40 32.31
C SER A 119 5.95 -3.21 31.39
N PRO A 120 6.91 -3.38 30.43
CA PRO A 120 7.42 -2.28 29.63
C PRO A 120 6.49 -1.97 28.45
N ASN A 121 5.62 -0.96 28.61
CA ASN A 121 4.76 -0.49 27.54
C ASN A 121 5.55 0.30 26.47
N VAL A 122 6.10 -0.42 25.48
CA VAL A 122 6.88 0.17 24.37
C VAL A 122 5.99 1.02 23.44
N SER A 123 4.73 0.64 23.26
CA SER A 123 3.73 1.27 22.38
C SER A 123 2.95 2.45 22.99
N TRP A 124 3.41 2.98 24.13
CA TRP A 124 2.71 3.96 24.97
C TRP A 124 2.08 5.17 24.22
N LEU A 125 2.66 5.64 23.11
CA LEU A 125 2.13 6.77 22.36
C LEU A 125 0.91 6.37 21.48
N PHE A 126 0.79 5.09 21.14
CA PHE A 126 -0.40 4.53 20.50
C PHE A 126 -1.56 4.41 21.49
N ASP A 127 -1.30 4.00 22.73
CA ASP A 127 -2.30 3.99 23.80
C ASP A 127 -2.92 5.38 24.00
N HIS A 128 -2.09 6.44 24.03
CA HIS A 128 -2.57 7.83 24.06
C HIS A 128 -3.41 8.19 22.83
N LEU A 129 -3.02 7.77 21.62
CA LEU A 129 -3.77 8.01 20.39
C LEU A 129 -5.16 7.34 20.41
N ILE A 130 -5.23 6.07 20.78
CA ILE A 130 -6.47 5.30 20.87
C ILE A 130 -7.38 5.83 21.99
N SER A 131 -6.82 6.10 23.17
CA SER A 131 -7.51 6.74 24.30
C SER A 131 -8.07 8.12 23.93
N LEU A 132 -7.32 8.92 23.16
CA LEU A 132 -7.78 10.21 22.63
C LEU A 132 -8.93 10.03 21.64
N CYS A 133 -8.78 9.19 20.61
CA CYS A 133 -9.82 8.92 19.62
C CYS A 133 -11.11 8.42 20.30
N TRP A 134 -11.01 7.46 21.22
CA TRP A 134 -12.15 6.97 21.99
C TRP A 134 -12.85 8.08 22.78
N SER A 135 -12.10 8.96 23.46
CA SER A 135 -12.67 10.10 24.19
C SER A 135 -13.31 11.18 23.32
N VAL A 136 -13.04 11.23 22.01
CA VAL A 136 -13.60 12.20 21.07
C VAL A 136 -14.87 11.67 20.37
N GLY A 137 -14.92 10.38 20.06
CA GLY A 137 -16.03 9.82 19.28
C GLY A 137 -16.17 8.30 19.32
N GLY A 138 -15.67 7.64 20.37
CA GLY A 138 -15.86 6.22 20.63
C GLY A 138 -15.45 5.29 19.49
N ASP A 139 -16.31 4.31 19.21
CA ASP A 139 -16.21 3.34 18.12
C ASP A 139 -16.04 4.01 16.74
N LYS A 140 -16.79 5.09 16.48
CA LYS A 140 -16.76 5.81 15.21
C LYS A 140 -15.41 6.48 14.97
N ALA A 141 -14.81 7.04 16.02
CA ALA A 141 -13.48 7.65 15.94
C ALA A 141 -12.36 6.61 15.73
N LEU A 142 -12.46 5.44 16.38
CA LEU A 142 -11.52 4.33 16.15
C LEU A 142 -11.65 3.76 14.72
N THR A 143 -12.87 3.56 14.23
CA THR A 143 -13.14 3.14 12.84
C THR A 143 -12.61 4.16 11.83
N LEU A 144 -12.82 5.46 12.08
CA LEU A 144 -12.27 6.52 11.22
C LEU A 144 -10.74 6.50 11.22
N LEU A 145 -10.08 6.30 12.37
CA LEU A 145 -8.63 6.21 12.46
C LEU A 145 -8.06 5.07 11.59
N LYS A 146 -8.60 3.85 11.71
CA LYS A 146 -8.11 2.71 10.90
C LYS A 146 -8.40 2.89 9.41
N VAL A 147 -9.55 3.46 9.02
CA VAL A 147 -9.87 3.79 7.62
C VAL A 147 -8.91 4.81 7.04
N LEU A 148 -8.58 5.86 7.77
CA LEU A 148 -7.62 6.88 7.32
C LEU A 148 -6.22 6.30 7.16
N ILE A 149 -5.78 5.43 8.07
CA ILE A 149 -4.46 4.77 7.96
C ILE A 149 -4.44 3.75 6.81
N ALA A 150 -5.45 2.89 6.67
CA ALA A 150 -5.53 1.91 5.59
C ALA A 150 -5.60 2.59 4.21
N GLY A 151 -6.46 3.61 4.07
CA GLY A 151 -6.55 4.44 2.86
C GLY A 151 -5.24 5.15 2.54
N LEU A 152 -4.51 5.67 3.55
CA LEU A 152 -3.20 6.26 3.37
C LEU A 152 -2.14 5.23 2.94
N VAL A 153 -2.13 4.03 3.50
CA VAL A 153 -1.25 2.93 3.07
C VAL A 153 -1.51 2.56 1.61
N GLY A 154 -2.77 2.34 1.23
CA GLY A 154 -3.16 2.05 -0.16
C GLY A 154 -2.80 3.19 -1.13
N TYR A 155 -3.00 4.45 -0.71
CA TYR A 155 -2.61 5.63 -1.49
C TYR A 155 -1.10 5.74 -1.66
N LEU A 156 -0.31 5.48 -0.61
CA LEU A 156 1.13 5.52 -0.69
C LEU A 156 1.69 4.39 -1.57
N LEU A 157 1.21 3.15 -1.44
CA LEU A 157 1.60 2.02 -2.28
C LEU A 157 1.32 2.30 -3.76
N THR A 158 0.10 2.71 -4.10
CA THR A 158 -0.31 3.02 -5.49
C THR A 158 0.49 4.17 -6.13
N HIS A 159 1.19 5.00 -5.33
CA HIS A 159 2.05 6.09 -5.80
C HIS A 159 3.56 5.78 -5.75
N ILE A 160 3.99 4.59 -5.30
CA ILE A 160 5.37 4.11 -5.43
C ILE A 160 5.56 3.52 -6.84
N SER A 161 5.61 4.40 -7.85
CA SER A 161 5.63 4.03 -9.27
C SER A 161 6.56 4.90 -10.10
N ILE A 162 7.34 4.29 -10.98
CA ILE A 162 8.24 4.96 -11.93
C ILE A 162 7.42 5.85 -12.88
N ARG A 163 7.79 7.13 -12.98
CA ARG A 163 7.15 8.10 -13.88
C ARG A 163 7.31 7.69 -15.34
N GLY A 164 6.24 7.84 -16.13
CA GLY A 164 6.22 7.44 -17.55
C GLY A 164 6.33 5.93 -17.73
N VAL A 165 5.62 5.16 -16.90
CA VAL A 165 5.40 3.71 -17.06
C VAL A 165 3.98 3.40 -16.55
N PRO A 166 3.20 2.53 -17.21
CA PRO A 166 1.87 2.12 -16.73
C PRO A 166 1.83 1.63 -15.27
N THR A 167 0.74 1.92 -14.57
CA THR A 167 0.57 1.66 -13.12
C THR A 167 -0.50 0.63 -12.78
N TRP A 168 -1.15 -0.01 -13.75
CA TRP A 168 -2.09 -1.12 -13.51
C TRP A 168 -1.45 -2.22 -12.65
N TRP A 169 -0.22 -2.64 -12.97
CA TRP A 169 0.50 -3.67 -12.21
C TRP A 169 0.81 -3.24 -10.77
N ASN A 170 1.17 -1.96 -10.54
CA ASN A 170 1.34 -1.43 -9.18
C ASN A 170 0.02 -1.47 -8.39
N SER A 171 -1.12 -1.32 -9.08
CA SER A 171 -2.46 -1.42 -8.47
C SER A 171 -2.79 -2.85 -8.08
N ILE A 172 -2.43 -3.85 -8.90
CA ILE A 172 -2.51 -5.28 -8.55
C ILE A 172 -1.66 -5.57 -7.31
N CYS A 173 -0.37 -5.20 -7.32
CA CYS A 173 0.55 -5.46 -6.21
C CYS A 173 0.10 -4.77 -4.91
N ALA A 174 -0.37 -3.51 -4.98
CA ALA A 174 -0.94 -2.82 -3.83
C ALA A 174 -2.17 -3.56 -3.28
N VAL A 175 -3.05 -4.06 -4.13
CA VAL A 175 -4.25 -4.82 -3.73
C VAL A 175 -3.90 -6.12 -3.03
N PHE A 176 -2.95 -6.90 -3.55
CA PHE A 176 -2.49 -8.11 -2.85
C PHE A 176 -1.90 -7.78 -1.47
N ALA A 177 -1.18 -6.66 -1.32
CA ALA A 177 -0.70 -6.21 -0.02
C ALA A 177 -1.85 -5.74 0.90
N ILE A 178 -2.84 -5.01 0.38
CA ILE A 178 -4.03 -4.58 1.13
C ILE A 178 -4.83 -5.78 1.65
N VAL A 179 -4.98 -6.83 0.85
CA VAL A 179 -5.64 -8.08 1.28
C VAL A 179 -4.79 -8.83 2.31
N ALA A 180 -3.46 -8.88 2.13
CA ALA A 180 -2.54 -9.45 3.12
C ALA A 180 -2.52 -8.68 4.46
N CYS A 181 -2.80 -7.37 4.42
CA CYS A 181 -2.90 -6.49 5.60
C CYS A 181 -4.30 -6.48 6.25
N SER A 182 -5.31 -7.13 5.64
CA SER A 182 -6.71 -6.92 6.02
C SER A 182 -7.08 -7.41 7.42
N SER A 183 -6.37 -8.41 7.95
CA SER A 183 -6.49 -8.89 9.34
C SER A 183 -6.11 -7.84 10.38
N ASP A 184 -5.24 -6.89 10.00
CA ASP A 184 -4.54 -5.98 10.91
C ASP A 184 -5.05 -4.54 10.79
N PHE A 185 -6.09 -4.31 9.97
CA PHE A 185 -6.90 -3.09 10.01
C PHE A 185 -7.85 -3.10 11.23
N VAL A 186 -7.26 -3.24 12.41
CA VAL A 186 -7.87 -3.21 13.75
C VAL A 186 -7.17 -2.09 14.52
N PRO A 187 -7.82 -1.34 15.45
CA PRO A 187 -7.17 -0.25 16.20
C PRO A 187 -6.13 -0.75 17.23
N LEU A 188 -5.00 -1.24 16.71
CA LEU A 188 -3.82 -1.80 17.39
C LEU A 188 -2.52 -1.24 16.77
N PRO A 189 -1.37 -1.28 17.48
CA PRO A 189 -0.09 -0.72 17.03
C PRO A 189 0.33 -1.09 15.60
N GLU A 190 -0.05 -2.28 15.15
CA GLU A 190 0.23 -2.87 13.84
C GLU A 190 -0.19 -1.94 12.67
N LEU A 191 -1.23 -1.11 12.86
CA LEU A 191 -1.60 -0.03 11.92
C LEU A 191 -0.45 0.93 11.62
N VAL A 192 0.31 1.31 12.65
CA VAL A 192 1.45 2.22 12.52
C VAL A 192 2.65 1.50 11.91
N THR A 193 2.80 0.20 12.15
CA THR A 193 3.80 -0.63 11.45
C THR A 193 3.56 -0.73 9.95
N MET A 194 2.32 -0.94 9.50
CA MET A 194 2.00 -0.94 8.07
C MET A 194 2.29 0.42 7.41
N LEU A 195 1.95 1.53 8.08
CA LEU A 195 2.26 2.87 7.60
C LEU A 195 3.77 3.16 7.60
N GLY A 196 4.48 2.79 8.67
CA GLY A 196 5.92 2.95 8.84
C GLY A 196 6.73 2.15 7.82
N MET A 197 6.33 0.91 7.54
CA MET A 197 6.94 0.08 6.49
C MET A 197 6.69 0.68 5.11
N THR A 198 5.47 1.16 4.83
CA THR A 198 5.13 1.79 3.55
C THR A 198 5.92 3.09 3.32
N LEU A 199 6.10 3.92 4.35
CA LEU A 199 6.93 5.13 4.30
C LEU A 199 8.42 4.81 4.15
N THR A 200 8.91 3.77 4.84
CA THR A 200 10.27 3.25 4.71
C THR A 200 10.55 2.85 3.26
N MET A 201 9.70 1.99 2.68
CA MET A 201 9.84 1.52 1.30
C MET A 201 9.72 2.67 0.28
N LYS A 202 8.86 3.67 0.52
CA LYS A 202 8.76 4.89 -0.31
C LYS A 202 10.08 5.66 -0.38
N TRP A 203 10.82 5.80 0.73
CA TRP A 203 12.11 6.49 0.73
C TRP A 203 13.26 5.64 0.20
N LEU A 204 13.25 4.32 0.44
CA LEU A 204 14.21 3.37 -0.18
C LEU A 204 14.04 3.32 -1.72
N TYR A 205 12.82 3.45 -2.22
CA TYR A 205 12.52 3.66 -3.65
C TYR A 205 13.08 5.00 -4.17
N GLN A 206 12.83 6.11 -3.48
CA GLN A 206 13.40 7.42 -3.86
C GLN A 206 14.94 7.40 -3.84
N HIS A 207 15.55 6.62 -2.94
CA HIS A 207 17.00 6.42 -2.91
C HIS A 207 17.50 5.61 -4.11
N ARG A 208 16.81 4.52 -4.50
CA ARG A 208 17.13 3.74 -5.71
C ARG A 208 17.11 4.61 -6.97
N LEU A 209 16.14 5.53 -7.07
CA LEU A 209 16.05 6.48 -8.19
C LEU A 209 17.05 7.65 -8.09
N GLY A 210 17.84 7.77 -7.02
CA GLY A 210 18.80 8.86 -6.83
C GLY A 210 18.18 10.22 -6.48
N ILE A 211 16.88 10.27 -6.17
CA ILE A 211 16.12 11.51 -5.89
C ILE A 211 15.89 11.76 -4.38
N ALA A 212 16.29 10.83 -3.50
CA ALA A 212 16.13 11.00 -2.05
C ALA A 212 17.18 11.95 -1.44
N SER A 213 16.76 13.16 -1.08
CA SER A 213 17.50 14.03 -0.16
C SER A 213 17.29 13.62 1.30
N GLY A 214 18.31 13.78 2.16
CA GLY A 214 18.16 13.67 3.62
C GLY A 214 17.82 12.27 4.18
N LEU A 215 18.09 11.18 3.45
CA LEU A 215 17.76 9.82 3.88
C LEU A 215 18.36 9.45 5.26
N HIS A 216 19.55 9.98 5.56
CA HIS A 216 20.27 9.79 6.82
C HIS A 216 19.60 10.41 8.05
N TRP A 217 18.59 11.28 7.89
CA TRP A 217 17.78 11.79 9.00
C TRP A 217 16.32 11.35 8.90
N LYS A 218 15.76 11.24 7.68
CA LYS A 218 14.36 10.85 7.46
C LYS A 218 14.05 9.45 8.00
N LEU A 219 14.87 8.45 7.65
CA LEU A 219 14.66 7.08 8.14
C LEU A 219 14.85 6.97 9.66
N PRO A 220 15.95 7.45 10.27
CA PRO A 220 16.09 7.44 11.73
C PRO A 220 14.97 8.18 12.47
N LEU A 221 14.52 9.34 11.95
CA LEU A 221 13.39 10.08 12.56
C LEU A 221 12.08 9.28 12.49
N LEU A 222 11.79 8.61 11.37
CA LEU A 222 10.62 7.73 11.26
C LEU A 222 10.69 6.57 12.25
N ILE A 223 11.84 5.89 12.35
CA ILE A 223 12.01 4.78 13.31
C ILE A 223 11.88 5.28 14.76
N ALA A 224 12.46 6.45 15.10
CA ALA A 224 12.35 7.05 16.42
C ALA A 224 10.93 7.46 16.80
N VAL A 225 10.11 7.91 15.84
CA VAL A 225 8.68 8.18 16.10
C VAL A 225 7.91 6.86 16.21
N TRP A 226 8.09 5.95 15.26
CA TRP A 226 7.39 4.66 15.15
C TRP A 226 7.64 3.77 16.38
N CYS A 227 8.85 3.73 16.93
CA CYS A 227 9.18 2.89 18.08
C CYS A 227 8.49 3.30 19.40
N ASN A 228 7.78 4.44 19.43
CA ASN A 228 6.90 4.84 20.54
C ASN A 228 5.43 4.44 20.31
N PHE A 229 5.04 4.12 19.07
CA PHE A 229 3.71 3.65 18.71
C PHE A 229 3.63 2.12 18.64
N ASP A 230 4.67 1.44 18.17
CA ASP A 230 4.69 -0.02 18.03
C ASP A 230 6.07 -0.58 18.43
N SER A 231 6.06 -1.67 19.20
CA SER A 231 7.27 -2.44 19.53
C SER A 231 7.91 -3.06 18.29
N ARG A 232 7.13 -3.33 17.22
CA ARG A 232 7.62 -3.89 15.94
C ARG A 232 8.42 -2.91 15.08
N ALA A 233 8.64 -1.65 15.50
CA ALA A 233 9.44 -0.69 14.74
C ALA A 233 10.87 -1.17 14.38
N TRP A 234 11.40 -2.18 15.09
CA TRP A 234 12.63 -2.88 14.73
C TRP A 234 12.59 -3.47 13.30
N ILE A 235 11.42 -3.85 12.77
CA ILE A 235 11.28 -4.45 11.44
C ILE A 235 11.58 -3.43 10.32
N GLY A 236 11.24 -2.15 10.54
CA GLY A 236 11.65 -1.05 9.67
C GLY A 236 13.17 -0.85 9.68
N ALA A 237 13.79 -0.83 10.85
CA ALA A 237 15.24 -0.72 10.98
C ALA A 237 15.98 -1.93 10.35
N PHE A 238 15.43 -3.13 10.49
CA PHE A 238 15.93 -4.36 9.86
C PHE A 238 15.82 -4.33 8.32
N VAL A 239 14.68 -3.89 7.78
CA VAL A 239 14.51 -3.72 6.31
C VAL A 239 15.49 -2.68 5.76
N VAL A 240 15.74 -1.58 6.47
CA VAL A 240 16.77 -0.60 6.11
C VAL A 240 18.18 -1.23 6.16
N LEU A 241 18.51 -1.97 7.22
CA LEU A 241 19.80 -2.66 7.34
C LEU A 241 20.03 -3.63 6.18
N MET A 242 19.06 -4.51 5.88
CA MET A 242 19.13 -5.46 4.77
C MET A 242 19.26 -4.75 3.41
N TYR A 243 18.50 -3.67 3.19
CA TYR A 243 18.65 -2.85 1.99
C TYR A 243 20.05 -2.25 1.85
N MET A 244 20.62 -1.72 2.93
CA MET A 244 21.96 -1.13 2.94
C MET A 244 23.07 -2.18 2.72
N VAL A 245 22.89 -3.42 3.20
CA VAL A 245 23.74 -4.57 2.84
C VAL A 245 23.69 -4.82 1.34
N GLY A 246 22.49 -4.92 0.74
CA GLY A 246 22.34 -5.14 -0.70
C GLY A 246 22.92 -4.01 -1.57
N VAL A 247 22.81 -2.75 -1.13
CA VAL A 247 23.48 -1.60 -1.76
C VAL A 247 25.01 -1.70 -1.65
N PHE A 248 25.54 -2.05 -0.47
CA PHE A 248 26.98 -2.25 -0.28
C PHE A 248 27.53 -3.36 -1.19
N VAL A 249 26.83 -4.49 -1.31
CA VAL A 249 27.17 -5.60 -2.21
C VAL A 249 27.15 -5.14 -3.68
N SER A 250 26.12 -4.39 -4.10
CA SER A 250 26.04 -3.84 -5.46
C SER A 250 27.20 -2.91 -5.79
N ASN A 251 27.57 -2.02 -4.86
CA ASN A 251 28.69 -1.11 -5.00
C ASN A 251 30.03 -1.86 -5.10
N ARG A 252 30.23 -2.91 -4.30
CA ARG A 252 31.44 -3.77 -4.38
C ARG A 252 31.53 -4.53 -5.71
N ILE A 253 30.43 -5.13 -6.17
CA ILE A 253 30.38 -5.82 -7.48
C ILE A 253 30.63 -4.86 -8.65
N THR A 254 30.22 -3.60 -8.52
CA THR A 254 30.43 -2.57 -9.55
C THR A 254 31.87 -2.05 -9.54
N ALA A 255 32.45 -1.78 -8.37
CA ALA A 255 33.85 -1.36 -8.23
C ALA A 255 34.86 -2.42 -8.73
N LEU A 256 34.55 -3.72 -8.56
CA LEU A 256 35.36 -4.81 -9.13
C LEU A 256 35.28 -4.93 -10.66
N LYS A 257 34.46 -4.10 -11.34
CA LYS A 257 34.23 -4.14 -12.80
C LYS A 257 34.39 -2.78 -13.48
N SER A 258 34.91 -1.78 -12.77
CA SER A 258 35.16 -0.45 -13.31
C SER A 258 36.45 0.11 -12.72
N GLU A 259 37.44 0.31 -13.57
CA GLU A 259 38.75 0.86 -13.19
C GLU A 259 38.67 2.35 -12.83
N ALA A 260 37.59 3.03 -13.25
CA ALA A 260 37.31 4.42 -12.94
C ALA A 260 36.61 4.57 -11.57
N ARG A 261 37.39 4.91 -10.54
CA ARG A 261 36.87 5.27 -9.20
C ARG A 261 36.20 6.65 -9.25
N VAL A 262 34.89 6.70 -9.45
CA VAL A 262 34.10 7.93 -9.26
C VAL A 262 33.65 8.02 -7.81
N GLU A 263 34.45 8.70 -6.99
CA GLU A 263 34.10 9.00 -5.59
C GLU A 263 33.07 10.13 -5.54
N THR A 264 31.79 9.76 -5.34
CA THR A 264 30.74 10.73 -4.99
C THR A 264 30.57 10.78 -3.48
N GLU A 265 30.45 11.99 -2.92
CA GLU A 265 30.28 12.27 -1.48
C GLU A 265 28.89 11.85 -0.96
N ARG A 266 28.59 10.55 -1.04
CA ARG A 266 27.36 9.98 -0.48
C ARG A 266 27.66 9.50 0.95
N PRO A 267 26.78 9.78 1.93
CA PRO A 267 26.95 9.26 3.29
C PRO A 267 26.98 7.73 3.25
N SER A 268 27.89 7.14 4.05
CA SER A 268 28.06 5.68 4.09
C SER A 268 26.72 4.98 4.35
N PRO A 269 26.36 3.91 3.60
CA PRO A 269 25.09 3.21 3.82
C PRO A 269 24.99 2.63 5.24
N TRP A 270 26.15 2.29 5.83
CA TRP A 270 26.27 1.85 7.22
C TRP A 270 25.93 2.92 8.24
N LEU A 271 26.16 4.21 7.97
CA LEU A 271 25.75 5.30 8.84
C LEU A 271 24.22 5.38 8.92
N ILE A 272 23.53 5.24 7.78
CA ILE A 272 22.06 5.29 7.74
C ILE A 272 21.46 4.10 8.50
N ALA A 273 22.00 2.88 8.28
CA ALA A 273 21.57 1.70 9.01
C ALA A 273 21.84 1.80 10.52
N ALA A 274 23.04 2.25 10.93
CA ALA A 274 23.38 2.43 12.34
C ALA A 274 22.48 3.47 13.03
N LEU A 275 22.22 4.61 12.38
CA LEU A 275 21.30 5.62 12.92
C LEU A 275 19.86 5.09 13.06
N CYS A 276 19.40 4.20 12.17
CA CYS A 276 18.08 3.55 12.30
C CYS A 276 18.02 2.55 13.47
N VAL A 277 19.11 1.84 13.77
CA VAL A 277 19.17 0.96 14.96
C VAL A 277 19.25 1.79 16.24
N VAL A 278 20.06 2.87 16.27
CA VAL A 278 20.14 3.80 17.40
C VAL A 278 18.81 4.52 17.64
N ALA A 279 18.02 4.80 16.60
CA ALA A 279 16.70 5.41 16.72
C ALA A 279 15.70 4.61 17.57
N LEU A 280 15.85 3.28 17.68
CA LEU A 280 15.03 2.45 18.58
C LEU A 280 15.24 2.80 20.06
N LEU A 281 16.37 3.42 20.42
CA LEU A 281 16.65 3.89 21.78
C LEU A 281 15.86 5.17 22.15
N VAL A 282 15.12 5.78 21.22
CA VAL A 282 14.28 6.97 21.47
C VAL A 282 12.91 6.54 22.01
N ASN A 283 12.90 5.72 23.07
CA ASN A 283 11.70 5.17 23.71
C ASN A 283 11.89 5.18 25.25
N PRO A 284 10.83 5.32 26.08
CA PRO A 284 10.92 5.23 27.55
C PRO A 284 11.53 3.92 28.08
N PHE A 285 11.42 2.83 27.32
CA PHE A 285 12.00 1.51 27.57
C PHE A 285 13.01 1.15 26.46
N PRO A 286 14.16 1.84 26.37
CA PRO A 286 15.04 1.78 25.20
C PRO A 286 15.65 0.39 24.98
N GLY A 287 15.92 -0.36 26.06
CA GLY A 287 16.38 -1.74 25.98
C GLY A 287 15.32 -2.70 25.41
N ASN A 288 14.05 -2.52 25.78
CA ASN A 288 12.95 -3.35 25.26
C ASN A 288 12.62 -3.02 23.80
N SER A 289 12.69 -1.75 23.41
CA SER A 289 12.49 -1.34 22.02
C SER A 289 13.63 -1.85 21.11
N LEU A 290 14.90 -1.73 21.54
CA LEU A 290 16.05 -2.27 20.79
C LEU A 290 16.03 -3.81 20.68
N LEU A 291 15.62 -4.51 21.75
CA LEU A 291 15.61 -5.98 21.81
C LEU A 291 14.28 -6.61 21.34
N GLY A 292 13.33 -5.83 20.82
CA GLY A 292 11.98 -6.30 20.45
C GLY A 292 11.97 -7.54 19.57
N LEU A 293 12.84 -7.61 18.55
CA LEU A 293 13.04 -8.82 17.72
C LEU A 293 13.36 -10.07 18.57
N VAL A 294 14.27 -9.93 19.53
CA VAL A 294 14.70 -11.03 20.41
C VAL A 294 13.56 -11.43 21.34
N THR A 295 12.91 -10.48 22.01
CA THR A 295 11.79 -10.74 22.92
C THR A 295 10.62 -11.42 22.18
N MET A 296 10.25 -10.94 20.99
CA MET A 296 9.17 -11.53 20.19
C MET A 296 9.46 -12.97 19.80
N TYR A 297 10.62 -13.23 19.18
CA TYR A 297 10.93 -14.56 18.66
C TYR A 297 11.34 -15.59 19.74
N SER A 298 11.88 -15.14 20.89
CA SER A 298 12.34 -16.06 21.95
C SER A 298 11.38 -16.21 23.13
N VAL A 299 10.46 -15.26 23.36
CA VAL A 299 9.55 -15.27 24.52
C VAL A 299 8.08 -15.19 24.09
N GLU A 300 7.69 -14.13 23.37
CA GLU A 300 6.27 -13.83 23.13
C GLU A 300 5.64 -14.83 22.15
N TYR A 301 6.22 -15.04 20.96
CA TYR A 301 5.67 -15.98 20.00
C TYR A 301 5.66 -17.43 20.51
N PRO A 302 6.71 -17.96 21.18
CA PRO A 302 6.64 -19.27 21.83
C PRO A 302 5.54 -19.36 22.90
N ALA A 303 5.34 -18.31 23.72
CA ALA A 303 4.28 -18.29 24.73
C ALA A 303 2.87 -18.28 24.08
N MET A 304 2.67 -17.49 23.02
CA MET A 304 1.41 -17.43 22.28
C MET A 304 1.11 -18.76 21.56
N GLN A 305 2.12 -19.44 21.01
CA GLN A 305 1.97 -20.81 20.47
C GLN A 305 1.56 -21.83 21.54
N ALA A 306 2.14 -21.74 22.75
CA ALA A 306 1.80 -22.63 23.87
C ALA A 306 0.36 -22.40 24.38
N GLN A 307 -0.14 -21.15 24.32
CA GLN A 307 -1.54 -20.82 24.63
C GLN A 307 -2.52 -21.19 23.51
N ARG A 308 -2.07 -21.22 22.23
CA ARG A 308 -2.89 -21.48 21.05
C ARG A 308 -2.34 -22.66 20.20
N PRO A 309 -2.35 -23.90 20.71
CA PRO A 309 -1.83 -25.06 19.97
C PRO A 309 -2.75 -25.43 18.78
N VAL A 310 -2.22 -25.35 17.57
CA VAL A 310 -2.91 -25.66 16.29
C VAL A 310 -3.49 -27.08 16.24
N ASN A 311 -2.92 -28.03 16.98
CA ASN A 311 -3.28 -29.45 16.92
C ASN A 311 -4.37 -29.83 17.96
N SER A 312 -5.02 -28.86 18.60
CA SER A 312 -6.15 -29.12 19.52
C SER A 312 -7.47 -29.36 18.75
N PRO A 313 -8.29 -30.37 19.11
CA PRO A 313 -9.54 -30.68 18.41
C PRO A 313 -10.63 -29.59 18.54
N THR A 314 -10.41 -28.56 19.36
CA THR A 314 -11.30 -27.39 19.49
C THR A 314 -10.94 -26.23 18.56
N VAL A 315 -9.85 -26.31 17.79
CA VAL A 315 -9.34 -25.22 16.93
C VAL A 315 -10.38 -24.79 15.88
N SER A 316 -11.04 -25.74 15.21
CA SER A 316 -12.04 -25.45 14.16
C SER A 316 -13.31 -24.73 14.65
N ALA A 317 -13.52 -24.60 15.96
CA ALA A 317 -14.70 -23.94 16.54
C ALA A 317 -14.41 -22.57 17.17
N ASN A 318 -13.15 -22.27 17.52
CA ASN A 318 -12.76 -21.13 18.36
C ASN A 318 -11.62 -20.27 17.78
N PHE A 319 -11.22 -20.46 16.52
CA PHE A 319 -10.08 -19.73 15.95
C PHE A 319 -10.45 -18.36 15.37
N ASP A 320 -9.77 -17.33 15.87
CA ASP A 320 -9.71 -15.96 15.33
C ASP A 320 -8.90 -15.87 14.01
N GLY A 321 -8.85 -16.95 13.21
CA GLY A 321 -8.01 -17.12 12.00
C GLY A 321 -6.49 -17.18 12.24
N ARG A 322 -5.99 -16.42 13.22
CA ARG A 322 -4.57 -16.09 13.44
C ARG A 322 -3.66 -17.26 13.81
N VAL A 323 -3.13 -17.94 12.78
CA VAL A 323 -1.96 -18.84 12.88
C VAL A 323 -0.61 -18.10 12.84
N ASP A 324 -0.64 -16.77 12.93
CA ASP A 324 0.45 -15.79 12.85
C ASP A 324 1.72 -16.20 13.61
N TYR A 325 1.56 -16.80 14.79
CA TYR A 325 2.67 -17.21 15.66
C TYR A 325 3.37 -18.49 15.21
N PHE A 326 2.93 -19.13 14.13
CA PHE A 326 3.50 -20.36 13.57
C PHE A 326 4.33 -20.06 12.31
N SER A 327 5.27 -20.95 11.99
CA SER A 327 6.03 -20.87 10.74
C SER A 327 5.10 -21.14 9.55
N VAL A 328 5.31 -20.39 8.46
CA VAL A 328 4.63 -20.62 7.17
C VAL A 328 4.91 -22.02 6.60
N LEU A 329 5.96 -22.70 7.07
CA LEU A 329 6.31 -24.06 6.66
C LEU A 329 5.65 -25.15 7.54
N ASN A 330 4.86 -24.79 8.56
CA ASN A 330 4.14 -25.75 9.38
C ASN A 330 2.89 -26.27 8.63
N PRO A 331 2.77 -27.58 8.33
CA PRO A 331 1.71 -28.12 7.48
C PRO A 331 0.32 -28.07 8.13
N ASP A 332 0.23 -28.03 9.46
CA ASP A 332 -1.04 -27.91 10.17
C ASP A 332 -1.51 -26.44 10.20
N ALA A 333 -0.58 -25.48 10.29
CA ALA A 333 -0.88 -24.05 10.17
C ALA A 333 -1.29 -23.66 8.74
N VAL A 334 -0.63 -24.20 7.71
CA VAL A 334 -0.94 -23.93 6.29
C VAL A 334 -2.38 -24.31 5.93
N ARG A 335 -2.95 -25.35 6.58
CA ARG A 335 -4.35 -25.77 6.39
C ARG A 335 -5.38 -24.78 6.94
N LEU A 336 -4.94 -23.83 7.77
CA LEU A 336 -5.78 -22.82 8.41
C LEU A 336 -5.53 -21.41 7.83
N PHE A 337 -4.72 -21.27 6.78
CA PHE A 337 -4.53 -19.98 6.12
C PHE A 337 -5.83 -19.47 5.49
N ASP A 338 -6.16 -18.22 5.81
CA ASP A 338 -7.21 -17.47 5.14
C ASP A 338 -6.66 -16.72 3.91
N HIS A 339 -7.54 -15.93 3.28
CA HIS A 339 -7.22 -15.14 2.10
C HIS A 339 -6.06 -14.15 2.26
N SER A 340 -5.77 -13.67 3.48
CA SER A 340 -4.73 -12.69 3.77
C SER A 340 -3.34 -13.32 3.66
N GLN A 341 -3.10 -14.45 4.33
CA GLN A 341 -1.80 -15.14 4.24
C GLN A 341 -1.60 -15.73 2.85
N ILE A 342 -2.65 -16.23 2.19
CA ILE A 342 -2.58 -16.67 0.79
C ILE A 342 -2.19 -15.51 -0.14
N ALA A 343 -2.80 -14.33 0.01
CA ALA A 343 -2.45 -13.15 -0.79
C ALA A 343 -1.02 -12.66 -0.54
N GLY A 344 -0.58 -12.64 0.72
CA GLY A 344 0.78 -12.26 1.10
C GLY A 344 1.84 -13.19 0.51
N LEU A 345 1.63 -14.51 0.60
CA LEU A 345 2.55 -15.51 0.05
C LEU A 345 2.59 -15.49 -1.49
N ALA A 346 1.43 -15.34 -2.14
CA ALA A 346 1.36 -15.17 -3.59
C ALA A 346 2.14 -13.93 -4.05
N LEU A 347 2.01 -12.82 -3.33
CA LEU A 347 2.72 -11.57 -3.63
C LEU A 347 4.24 -11.65 -3.38
N VAL A 348 4.67 -12.29 -2.29
CA VAL A 348 6.09 -12.53 -2.02
C VAL A 348 6.72 -13.40 -3.13
N LEU A 349 6.07 -14.51 -3.50
CA LEU A 349 6.50 -15.37 -4.60
C LEU A 349 6.56 -14.61 -5.93
N MET A 350 5.50 -13.87 -6.27
CA MET A 350 5.42 -13.04 -7.47
C MET A 350 6.54 -11.97 -7.51
N SER A 351 6.84 -11.35 -6.37
CA SER A 351 7.93 -10.38 -6.25
C SER A 351 9.29 -11.01 -6.55
N PHE A 352 9.59 -12.21 -6.06
CA PHE A 352 10.82 -12.92 -6.43
C PHE A 352 10.88 -13.26 -7.93
N VAL A 353 9.79 -13.76 -8.51
CA VAL A 353 9.73 -14.09 -9.94
C VAL A 353 9.98 -12.84 -10.81
N VAL A 354 9.28 -11.74 -10.54
CA VAL A 354 9.44 -10.49 -11.31
C VAL A 354 10.85 -9.89 -11.13
N LEU A 355 11.41 -9.93 -9.93
CA LEU A 355 12.78 -9.49 -9.64
C LEU A 355 13.83 -10.32 -10.42
N LEU A 356 13.62 -11.65 -10.52
CA LEU A 356 14.46 -12.57 -11.30
C LEU A 356 14.29 -12.42 -12.82
N LEU A 357 13.13 -11.94 -13.29
CA LEU A 357 12.92 -11.54 -14.69
C LEU A 357 13.56 -10.18 -15.00
N ALA A 358 13.51 -9.23 -14.06
CA ALA A 358 14.08 -7.89 -14.22
C ALA A 358 15.62 -7.91 -14.31
N ARG A 359 16.31 -8.81 -13.60
CA ARG A 359 17.77 -9.08 -13.68
C ARG A 359 18.70 -7.87 -13.49
N THR A 360 18.29 -6.77 -12.86
CA THR A 360 19.18 -5.60 -12.67
C THR A 360 19.99 -5.67 -11.38
N ARG A 361 21.27 -5.27 -11.44
CA ARG A 361 22.13 -5.17 -10.23
C ARG A 361 21.76 -3.99 -9.33
N ARG A 362 20.96 -3.04 -9.82
CA ARG A 362 20.45 -1.90 -9.01
C ARG A 362 19.41 -2.34 -7.99
N ASP A 363 18.85 -3.55 -8.16
CA ASP A 363 17.81 -4.09 -7.29
C ASP A 363 18.34 -4.95 -6.13
N LEU A 364 19.67 -5.09 -5.98
CA LEU A 364 20.26 -5.88 -4.89
C LEU A 364 19.87 -5.38 -3.49
N GLY A 365 19.68 -4.06 -3.31
CA GLY A 365 19.11 -3.52 -2.07
C GLY A 365 17.70 -4.06 -1.79
N PHE A 366 16.85 -4.12 -2.81
CA PHE A 366 15.50 -4.67 -2.69
C PHE A 366 15.47 -6.20 -2.59
N LEU A 367 16.39 -6.92 -3.24
CA LEU A 367 16.55 -8.36 -3.09
C LEU A 367 16.86 -8.73 -1.63
N PHE A 368 17.81 -8.04 -1.00
CA PHE A 368 18.18 -8.31 0.39
C PHE A 368 17.05 -7.89 1.36
N ALA A 369 16.38 -6.76 1.14
CA ALA A 369 15.22 -6.35 1.92
C ALA A 369 14.08 -7.39 1.85
N LEU A 370 13.71 -7.83 0.64
CA LEU A 370 12.69 -8.84 0.40
C LEU A 370 13.08 -10.20 1.01
N ALA A 371 14.31 -10.66 0.80
CA ALA A 371 14.79 -11.92 1.36
C ALA A 371 14.84 -11.91 2.90
N GLY A 372 15.26 -10.79 3.50
CA GLY A 372 15.26 -10.61 4.95
C GLY A 372 13.86 -10.69 5.56
N VAL A 373 12.91 -9.92 5.04
CA VAL A 373 11.54 -9.93 5.57
C VAL A 373 10.80 -11.24 5.26
N THR A 374 11.09 -11.88 4.12
CA THR A 374 10.60 -13.24 3.81
C THR A 374 11.15 -14.27 4.78
N ALA A 375 12.41 -14.16 5.23
CA ALA A 375 12.95 -15.06 6.24
C ALA A 375 12.24 -14.89 7.60
N LEU A 376 11.89 -13.66 7.98
CA LEU A 376 11.09 -13.37 9.17
C LEU A 376 9.67 -13.98 9.05
N SER A 377 9.00 -13.79 7.91
CA SER A 377 7.65 -14.34 7.68
C SER A 377 7.64 -15.88 7.57
N LEU A 378 8.71 -16.49 7.04
CA LEU A 378 8.88 -17.94 7.02
C LEU A 378 9.01 -18.52 8.44
N LEU A 379 9.68 -17.82 9.35
CA LEU A 379 9.76 -18.22 10.76
C LEU A 379 8.43 -18.01 11.50
N LYS A 380 7.71 -16.92 11.21
CA LYS A 380 6.46 -16.50 11.87
C LYS A 380 5.54 -15.78 10.87
N ALA A 381 4.37 -16.34 10.58
CA ALA A 381 3.41 -15.74 9.65
C ALA A 381 2.94 -14.33 10.03
N HIS A 382 3.12 -13.90 11.29
CA HIS A 382 2.81 -12.55 11.78
C HIS A 382 3.53 -11.41 11.03
N GLU A 383 4.74 -11.64 10.50
CA GLU A 383 5.48 -10.60 9.75
C GLU A 383 5.18 -10.63 8.24
N LEU A 384 4.18 -11.40 7.82
CA LEU A 384 3.77 -11.54 6.41
C LEU A 384 3.08 -10.29 5.83
N PRO A 385 2.29 -9.49 6.57
CA PRO A 385 1.76 -8.22 6.07
C PRO A 385 2.87 -7.22 5.70
N GLU A 386 3.92 -7.12 6.53
CA GLU A 386 5.08 -6.27 6.24
C GLU A 386 5.91 -6.84 5.09
N ALA A 387 6.05 -8.17 5.01
CA ALA A 387 6.64 -8.83 3.85
C ALA A 387 5.86 -8.54 2.57
N ALA A 388 4.52 -8.49 2.63
CA ALA A 388 3.64 -8.16 1.52
C ALA A 388 3.77 -6.68 1.10
N ILE A 389 3.89 -5.74 2.04
CA ILE A 389 4.18 -4.32 1.74
C ILE A 389 5.52 -4.17 1.01
N VAL A 390 6.57 -4.86 1.49
CA VAL A 390 7.88 -4.88 0.82
C VAL A 390 7.77 -5.51 -0.56
N ALA A 391 7.11 -6.67 -0.67
CA ALA A 391 6.91 -7.39 -1.93
C ALA A 391 6.09 -6.61 -2.96
N ALA A 392 5.04 -5.87 -2.55
CA ALA A 392 4.29 -5.00 -3.46
C ALA A 392 5.19 -3.96 -4.12
N VAL A 393 6.02 -3.28 -3.33
CA VAL A 393 6.93 -2.24 -3.83
C VAL A 393 8.01 -2.85 -4.72
N VAL A 394 8.61 -3.98 -4.30
CA VAL A 394 9.69 -4.64 -5.08
C VAL A 394 9.17 -5.24 -6.38
N ALA A 395 8.02 -5.92 -6.37
CA ALA A 395 7.35 -6.45 -7.56
C ALA A 395 6.99 -5.32 -8.54
N SER A 396 6.44 -4.22 -8.04
CA SER A 396 5.95 -3.12 -8.90
C SER A 396 7.09 -2.39 -9.61
N ILE A 397 8.15 -2.03 -8.86
CA ILE A 397 9.33 -1.38 -9.43
C ILE A 397 10.03 -2.32 -10.43
N SER A 398 10.20 -3.60 -10.06
CA SER A 398 10.87 -4.59 -10.91
C SER A 398 10.09 -4.87 -12.20
N ALA A 399 8.74 -4.93 -12.13
CA ALA A 399 7.89 -5.08 -13.31
C ALA A 399 7.94 -3.85 -14.21
N GLN A 400 7.88 -2.64 -13.65
CA GLN A 400 7.96 -1.41 -14.43
C GLN A 400 9.33 -1.25 -15.13
N ASP A 401 10.43 -1.58 -14.45
CA ASP A 401 11.76 -1.58 -15.07
C ASP A 401 11.97 -2.75 -16.04
N TRP A 402 11.29 -3.89 -15.89
CA TRP A 402 11.25 -4.95 -16.91
C TRP A 402 10.47 -4.50 -18.15
N TYR A 403 9.24 -4.01 -17.95
CA TYR A 403 8.33 -3.56 -19.02
C TYR A 403 9.00 -2.49 -19.90
N ARG A 404 9.60 -1.46 -19.28
CA ARG A 404 10.35 -0.39 -19.97
C ARG A 404 11.53 -0.87 -20.83
N ARG A 405 12.01 -2.09 -20.64
CA ARG A 405 13.09 -2.72 -21.44
C ARG A 405 12.59 -3.79 -22.42
N ALA A 406 11.38 -4.30 -22.22
CA ALA A 406 10.80 -5.39 -23.00
C ALA A 406 9.84 -4.89 -24.09
N PHE A 407 9.21 -3.73 -23.89
CA PHE A 407 8.19 -3.18 -24.78
C PHE A 407 8.53 -1.76 -25.23
N SER A 408 7.92 -1.34 -26.35
CA SER A 408 7.87 0.08 -26.72
C SER A 408 7.25 0.90 -25.59
N GLN A 409 7.63 2.18 -25.49
CA GLN A 409 6.93 3.15 -24.64
C GLN A 409 6.10 4.14 -25.47
N GLN A 410 6.08 3.98 -26.80
CA GLN A 410 5.10 4.58 -27.70
C GLN A 410 3.95 3.58 -27.87
N TYR A 411 2.71 4.02 -27.71
CA TYR A 411 1.53 3.19 -27.93
C TYR A 411 1.40 2.81 -29.40
N THR A 412 1.05 1.56 -29.68
CA THR A 412 0.82 1.05 -31.03
C THR A 412 -0.57 0.45 -31.17
N LEU A 413 -1.00 0.27 -32.42
CA LEU A 413 -2.25 -0.41 -32.77
C LEU A 413 -2.05 -1.91 -33.08
N ASP A 414 -0.91 -2.52 -32.71
CA ASP A 414 -0.77 -3.97 -32.78
C ASP A 414 -1.78 -4.61 -31.83
N SER A 415 -2.67 -5.44 -32.38
CA SER A 415 -3.69 -6.20 -31.65
C SER A 415 -3.12 -6.96 -30.44
N LYS A 416 -1.84 -7.37 -30.46
CA LYS A 416 -1.16 -8.03 -29.33
C LYS A 416 -0.87 -7.06 -28.18
N GLU A 417 -0.36 -5.87 -28.48
CA GLU A 417 -0.12 -4.85 -27.46
C GLU A 417 -1.43 -4.30 -26.91
N LEU A 418 -2.43 -4.08 -27.78
CA LEU A 418 -3.80 -3.73 -27.39
C LEU A 418 -4.44 -4.80 -26.48
N LEU A 419 -4.36 -6.09 -26.84
CA LEU A 419 -4.91 -7.18 -26.04
C LEU A 419 -4.24 -7.28 -24.67
N PHE A 420 -2.91 -7.13 -24.59
CA PHE A 420 -2.19 -7.13 -23.32
C PHE A 420 -2.54 -5.88 -22.47
N SER A 421 -2.55 -4.70 -23.08
CA SER A 421 -2.77 -3.40 -22.43
C SER A 421 -4.21 -3.22 -21.93
N ARG A 422 -5.23 -3.58 -22.73
CA ARG A 422 -6.65 -3.54 -22.34
C ARG A 422 -7.04 -4.76 -21.51
N GLY A 423 -6.64 -5.97 -21.91
CA GLY A 423 -7.00 -7.22 -21.24
C GLY A 423 -6.47 -7.30 -19.80
N GLY A 424 -5.21 -6.93 -19.56
CA GLY A 424 -4.65 -6.90 -18.21
C GLY A 424 -5.41 -5.95 -17.27
N ARG A 425 -5.84 -4.78 -17.78
CA ARG A 425 -6.67 -3.82 -17.02
C ARG A 425 -8.08 -4.34 -16.77
N ALA A 426 -8.75 -4.89 -17.80
CA ALA A 426 -10.10 -5.43 -17.67
C ALA A 426 -10.17 -6.59 -16.66
N VAL A 427 -9.23 -7.54 -16.74
CA VAL A 427 -9.10 -8.64 -15.76
C VAL A 427 -8.84 -8.09 -14.35
N THR A 428 -8.02 -7.03 -14.22
CA THR A 428 -7.80 -6.37 -12.92
C THR A 428 -9.10 -5.78 -12.37
N VAL A 429 -9.86 -5.00 -13.15
CA VAL A 429 -11.13 -4.40 -12.70
C VAL A 429 -12.13 -5.47 -12.24
N LEU A 430 -12.27 -6.56 -13.01
CA LEU A 430 -13.16 -7.67 -12.67
C LEU A 430 -12.71 -8.40 -11.39
N ALA A 431 -11.40 -8.62 -11.21
CA ALA A 431 -10.86 -9.21 -9.99
C ALA A 431 -11.07 -8.31 -8.76
N LEU A 432 -10.93 -6.99 -8.90
CA LEU A 432 -11.20 -6.03 -7.82
C LEU A 432 -12.69 -5.99 -7.43
N ALA A 433 -13.59 -6.01 -8.41
CA ALA A 433 -15.02 -6.10 -8.16
C ALA A 433 -15.39 -7.39 -7.42
N ALA A 434 -14.83 -8.53 -7.86
CA ALA A 434 -15.03 -9.83 -7.21
C ALA A 434 -14.48 -9.88 -5.78
N LEU A 435 -13.28 -9.34 -5.54
CA LEU A 435 -12.68 -9.26 -4.19
C LEU A 435 -13.47 -8.34 -3.26
N GLY A 436 -13.92 -7.17 -3.74
CA GLY A 436 -14.78 -6.27 -2.98
C GLY A 436 -16.11 -6.92 -2.61
N PHE A 437 -16.76 -7.59 -3.57
CA PHE A 437 -18.01 -8.32 -3.33
C PHE A 437 -17.83 -9.51 -2.36
N ALA A 438 -16.74 -10.26 -2.48
CA ALA A 438 -16.43 -11.36 -1.56
C ALA A 438 -16.11 -10.87 -0.13
N GLY A 439 -15.46 -9.70 0.00
CA GLY A 439 -15.16 -9.08 1.29
C GLY A 439 -16.38 -8.48 2.01
N LEU A 440 -17.42 -8.07 1.26
CA LEU A 440 -18.66 -7.53 1.81
C LEU A 440 -19.69 -8.59 2.23
N ASN A 441 -19.46 -9.87 1.90
CA ASN A 441 -20.35 -10.99 2.23
C ASN A 441 -19.75 -11.91 3.32
N LYS A 442 -18.99 -11.32 4.25
CA LYS A 442 -18.45 -11.94 5.47
C LYS A 442 -18.84 -11.12 6.70
#